data_AF-A0A8U0HYT0-F1
#
_entry.id   AF-A0A8U0HYT0-F1
#
_cell.length_a   1.000
_cell.length_b   1.000
_cell.length_c   1.000
_cell.angle_alpha   90.00
_cell.angle_beta   90.00
_cell.angle_gamma   90.00
#
_symmetry.space_group_name_H-M   'P 1'
#
loop_
_entity.id
_entity.type
_entity.pdbx_description
1 polymer ?
#
loop_
_entity_poly.entity_id
_entity_poly.type
_entity_poly.pdbx_seq_one_letter_code
_entity_poly.pdbx_strand_id
1 'polypeptide(L)'
;MNWRAVLVGGLADAGFACFAAIVALPEGARWPAFAGVLAGGLVGGYLAGRRSGSWRERMRHGLLAGLLGGGALAVAVWWSLRPSAPNGALWSVNYLLATGARWLPPGAAARYDTLLGVGAALACGAVYAVEGALAAGAAPGGESEVVGVRE
;
A
#
# COMPACT_ATOMS: atom_id res chain seq x y z
N MET A 1 12.96 -12.59 -13.82
CA MET A 1 12.70 -11.52 -12.83
C MET A 1 13.12 -10.15 -13.37
N ASN A 2 12.18 -9.31 -13.81
CA ASN A 2 12.44 -7.97 -14.32
C ASN A 2 12.40 -6.91 -13.19
N TRP A 3 13.57 -6.55 -12.64
CA TRP A 3 13.67 -5.59 -11.54
C TRP A 3 13.20 -4.18 -11.90
N ARG A 4 13.31 -3.76 -13.16
CA ARG A 4 12.82 -2.44 -13.59
C ARG A 4 11.30 -2.34 -13.44
N ALA A 5 10.57 -3.42 -13.76
CA ALA A 5 9.11 -3.45 -13.60
C ALA A 5 8.70 -3.36 -12.12
N VAL A 6 9.40 -4.09 -11.26
CA VAL A 6 9.20 -4.05 -9.79
C VAL A 6 9.46 -2.66 -9.24
N LEU A 7 10.56 -2.03 -9.65
CA LEU A 7 10.93 -0.69 -9.18
C LEU A 7 9.93 0.37 -9.65
N VAL A 8 9.45 0.31 -10.89
CA VAL A 8 8.44 1.25 -11.39
C VAL A 8 7.14 1.14 -10.58
N GLY A 9 6.66 -0.08 -10.34
CA GLY A 9 5.47 -0.30 -9.51
C GLY A 9 5.69 0.15 -8.06
N GLY A 10 6.77 -0.31 -7.44
CA GLY A 10 7.08 0.01 -6.04
C GLY A 10 7.36 1.50 -5.79
N LEU A 11 7.99 2.22 -6.73
CA LEU A 11 8.22 3.66 -6.61
C LEU A 11 6.94 4.47 -6.78
N ALA A 12 6.02 4.04 -7.64
CA ALA A 12 4.71 4.68 -7.75
C ALA A 12 3.96 4.58 -6.42
N ASP A 13 3.91 3.37 -5.86
CA ASP A 13 3.28 3.08 -4.57
C ASP A 13 3.91 3.86 -3.42
N ALA A 14 5.25 3.89 -3.36
CA ALA A 14 5.98 4.66 -2.37
C ALA A 14 5.74 6.17 -2.52
N GLY A 15 5.65 6.67 -3.75
CA GLY A 15 5.31 8.06 -4.03
C GLY A 15 3.93 8.43 -3.47
N PHE A 16 2.91 7.60 -3.72
CA PHE A 16 1.57 7.79 -3.16
C PHE A 16 1.56 7.77 -1.63
N ALA A 17 2.25 6.80 -1.02
CA ALA A 17 2.36 6.69 0.43
C ALA A 17 3.03 7.92 1.08
N CYS A 18 4.14 8.38 0.50
CA CYS A 18 4.84 9.58 0.97
C CYS A 18 3.98 10.83 0.81
N PHE A 19 3.32 10.99 -0.33
CA PHE A 19 2.45 12.13 -0.58
C PHE A 19 1.28 12.16 0.42
N ALA A 20 0.67 11.01 0.68
CA ALA A 20 -0.42 10.86 1.65
C ALA A 20 -0.02 11.21 3.09
N ALA A 21 1.24 10.98 3.45
CA ALA A 21 1.78 11.35 4.75
C ALA A 21 1.98 12.86 4.89
N ILE A 22 2.49 13.52 3.86
CA ILE A 22 2.97 14.90 3.95
C ILE A 22 1.85 15.91 3.70
N VAL A 23 0.85 15.56 2.89
CA VAL A 23 -0.21 16.49 2.49
C VAL A 23 -1.33 16.54 3.53
N ALA A 24 -1.52 17.73 4.11
CA ALA A 24 -2.68 18.04 4.93
C ALA A 24 -3.95 18.09 4.06
N LEU A 25 -5.04 17.50 4.55
CA LEU A 25 -6.30 17.42 3.81
C LEU A 25 -7.48 17.95 4.66
N PRO A 26 -8.47 18.59 4.02
CA PRO A 26 -9.72 18.94 4.69
C PRO A 26 -10.44 17.67 5.15
N GLU A 27 -11.20 17.76 6.24
CA GLU A 27 -11.81 16.60 6.93
C GLU A 27 -12.62 15.70 5.98
N GLY A 28 -13.43 16.29 5.09
CA GLY A 28 -14.23 15.55 4.13
C GLY A 28 -13.43 14.76 3.08
N ALA A 29 -12.17 15.13 2.84
CA ALA A 29 -11.32 14.46 1.85
C ALA A 29 -10.44 13.35 2.43
N ARG A 30 -10.30 13.25 3.76
CA ARG A 30 -9.37 12.32 4.41
C ARG A 30 -9.72 10.86 4.16
N TRP A 31 -11.00 10.50 4.27
CA TRP A 31 -11.47 9.12 4.04
C TRP A 31 -11.36 8.69 2.58
N PRO A 32 -11.83 9.48 1.58
CA PRO A 32 -11.59 9.16 0.18
C PRO A 32 -10.11 9.05 -0.17
N ALA A 33 -9.29 9.98 0.33
CA ALA A 33 -7.84 9.93 0.11
C ALA A 33 -7.21 8.69 0.74
N PHE A 34 -7.63 8.31 1.95
CA PHE A 34 -7.17 7.09 2.60
C PHE A 34 -7.54 5.83 1.80
N ALA A 35 -8.76 5.74 1.29
CA ALA A 35 -9.18 4.64 0.42
C ALA A 35 -8.36 4.59 -0.88
N GLY A 36 -8.11 5.75 -1.50
CA GLY A 36 -7.26 5.85 -2.68
C GLY A 36 -5.81 5.45 -2.42
N VAL A 37 -5.28 5.80 -1.24
CA VAL A 37 -3.96 5.35 -0.80
C VAL A 37 -3.98 3.85 -0.60
N LEU A 38 -4.95 3.27 0.12
CA LEU A 38 -5.01 1.83 0.31
C LEU A 38 -5.02 1.07 -1.01
N ALA A 39 -5.74 1.55 -2.03
CA ALA A 39 -5.78 0.98 -3.37
C ALA A 39 -4.50 1.17 -4.20
N GLY A 40 -3.49 1.88 -3.68
CA GLY A 40 -2.24 2.15 -4.39
C GLY A 40 -1.51 0.86 -4.77
N GLY A 41 -1.53 -0.17 -3.91
CA GLY A 41 -0.90 -1.46 -4.16
C GLY A 41 -1.41 -2.15 -5.43
N LEU A 42 -2.69 -1.95 -5.78
CA LEU A 42 -3.25 -2.43 -7.04
C LEU A 42 -2.55 -1.81 -8.26
N VAL A 43 -2.24 -0.51 -8.19
CA VAL A 43 -1.61 0.23 -9.30
C VAL A 43 -0.17 -0.24 -9.50
N GLY A 44 0.65 -0.24 -8.44
CA GLY A 44 2.03 -0.71 -8.53
C GLY A 44 2.12 -2.18 -8.94
N GLY A 45 1.25 -3.03 -8.40
CA GLY A 45 1.14 -4.43 -8.79
C GLY A 45 0.79 -4.63 -10.26
N TYR A 46 -0.25 -3.96 -10.74
CA TYR A 46 -0.65 -4.03 -12.14
C TYR A 46 0.49 -3.60 -13.10
N LEU A 47 1.16 -2.48 -12.79
CA LEU A 47 2.29 -1.97 -13.57
C LEU A 47 3.48 -2.94 -13.58
N ALA A 48 3.76 -3.60 -12.45
CA ALA A 48 4.81 -4.59 -12.34
C ALA A 48 4.48 -5.89 -13.09
N GLY A 49 3.22 -6.33 -13.04
CA GLY A 49 2.74 -7.57 -13.69
C GLY A 49 2.64 -7.47 -15.21
N ARG A 50 2.28 -6.31 -15.76
CA ARG A 50 2.05 -6.11 -17.20
C ARG A 50 3.28 -6.37 -18.08
N ARG A 51 4.49 -6.28 -17.52
CA ARG A 51 5.76 -6.50 -18.24
C ARG A 51 6.38 -7.87 -18.01
N SER A 52 5.57 -8.81 -17.55
CA SER A 52 6.05 -10.14 -17.15
C SER A 52 5.29 -11.25 -17.87
N GLY A 53 5.96 -12.40 -18.03
CA GLY A 53 5.48 -13.55 -18.78
C GLY A 53 4.41 -14.33 -18.01
N SER A 54 4.75 -15.54 -17.58
CA SER A 54 3.80 -16.45 -16.90
C SER A 54 3.07 -15.82 -15.71
N TRP A 55 1.85 -16.26 -15.43
CA TRP A 55 1.03 -15.79 -14.31
C TRP A 55 1.77 -15.82 -12.96
N ARG A 56 2.54 -16.89 -12.70
CA ARG A 56 3.35 -17.03 -11.47
C ARG A 56 4.47 -15.98 -11.40
N GLU A 57 5.09 -15.64 -12.53
CA GLU A 57 6.10 -14.58 -12.56
C GLU A 57 5.46 -13.21 -12.32
N ARG A 58 4.31 -12.93 -12.94
CA ARG A 58 3.56 -11.68 -12.71
C ARG A 58 3.19 -11.50 -11.24
N MET A 59 2.60 -12.52 -10.60
CA MET A 59 2.29 -12.47 -9.17
C MET A 59 3.51 -12.17 -8.30
N ARG A 60 4.68 -12.77 -8.60
CA ARG A 60 5.91 -12.50 -7.86
C ARG A 60 6.36 -11.05 -8.03
N HIS A 61 6.25 -10.48 -9.24
CA HIS A 61 6.56 -9.07 -9.47
C HIS A 61 5.60 -8.14 -8.74
N GLY A 62 4.30 -8.45 -8.76
CA GLY A 62 3.29 -7.73 -8.01
C GLY A 62 3.52 -7.76 -6.51
N LEU A 63 3.81 -8.95 -5.96
CA LEU A 63 4.12 -9.11 -4.55
C LEU A 63 5.35 -8.29 -4.16
N LEU A 64 6.43 -8.34 -4.95
CA LEU A 64 7.64 -7.58 -4.68
C LEU A 64 7.41 -6.06 -4.78
N ALA A 65 6.67 -5.60 -5.80
CA ALA A 65 6.31 -4.19 -5.93
C ALA A 65 5.46 -3.72 -4.75
N GLY A 66 4.44 -4.51 -4.40
CA GLY A 66 3.57 -4.26 -3.25
C GLY A 66 4.28 -4.36 -1.90
N LEU A 67 5.32 -5.18 -1.75
CA LEU A 67 6.18 -5.19 -0.55
C LEU A 67 7.02 -3.90 -0.43
N LEU A 68 7.56 -3.39 -1.54
CA LEU A 68 8.30 -2.13 -1.54
C LEU A 68 7.37 -0.94 -1.24
N GLY A 69 6.23 -0.89 -1.92
CA GLY A 69 5.19 0.12 -1.71
C GLY A 69 4.58 0.05 -0.31
N GLY A 70 4.22 -1.16 0.13
CA GLY A 70 3.69 -1.44 1.45
C GLY A 70 4.68 -1.16 2.57
N GLY A 71 5.97 -1.38 2.35
CA GLY A 71 7.03 -0.96 3.27
C GLY A 71 7.09 0.56 3.41
N ALA A 72 7.02 1.29 2.30
CA ALA A 72 6.94 2.76 2.33
C ALA A 72 5.65 3.25 3.02
N LEU A 73 4.51 2.61 2.76
CA LEU A 73 3.26 2.91 3.46
C LEU A 73 3.34 2.60 4.95
N ALA A 74 3.95 1.49 5.36
CA ALA A 74 4.13 1.17 6.77
C ALA A 74 4.95 2.26 7.48
N VAL A 75 6.04 2.72 6.86
CA VAL A 75 6.84 3.83 7.37
C VAL A 75 6.03 5.13 7.43
N ALA A 76 5.26 5.43 6.38
CA ALA A 76 4.40 6.61 6.30
C ALA A 76 3.31 6.61 7.38
N VAL A 77 2.67 5.46 7.61
CA VAL A 77 1.68 5.25 8.68
C VAL A 77 2.34 5.43 10.03
N TRP A 78 3.44 4.75 10.30
CA TRP A 78 4.16 4.88 11.56
C TRP A 78 4.59 6.32 11.84
N TRP A 79 5.06 7.04 10.83
CA TRP A 79 5.40 8.46 10.95
C TRP A 79 4.16 9.33 11.21
N SER A 80 3.04 9.04 10.53
CA SER A 80 1.77 9.77 10.69
C SER A 80 1.15 9.67 12.09
N LEU A 81 1.54 8.64 12.87
CA LEU A 81 1.11 8.47 14.26
C LEU A 81 1.86 9.41 15.22
N ARG A 82 2.91 10.10 14.77
CA ARG A 82 3.65 11.04 15.62
C ARG A 82 2.82 12.31 15.84
N PRO A 83 2.90 12.95 17.03
CA PRO A 83 2.13 14.15 17.34
C PRO A 83 2.37 15.34 16.40
N SER A 84 3.54 15.39 15.76
CA SER A 84 3.95 16.46 14.84
C SER A 84 3.56 16.23 13.38
N ALA A 85 2.90 15.11 13.06
CA ALA A 85 2.55 14.79 11.69
C ALA A 85 1.32 15.61 11.21
N PRO A 86 1.25 15.98 9.92
CA PRO A 86 0.09 16.66 9.36
C PRO A 86 -1.19 15.81 9.45
N ASN A 87 -2.34 16.46 9.66
CA ASN A 87 -3.65 15.82 9.56
C ASN A 87 -4.03 15.59 8.09
N GLY A 88 -3.45 14.55 7.48
CA GLY A 88 -3.62 14.16 6.08
C GLY A 88 -4.51 12.93 5.88
N ALA A 89 -4.27 12.20 4.80
CA ALA A 89 -5.03 10.97 4.48
C ALA A 89 -4.83 9.88 5.54
N LEU A 90 -3.61 9.77 6.06
CA LEU A 90 -3.22 8.75 7.06
C LEU A 90 -3.80 9.00 8.46
N TRP A 91 -4.38 10.19 8.71
CA TRP A 91 -5.11 10.48 9.94
C TRP A 91 -6.22 9.45 10.21
N SER A 92 -6.82 8.90 9.14
CA SER A 92 -7.84 7.85 9.24
C SER A 92 -7.35 6.62 10.00
N VAL A 93 -6.06 6.27 9.90
CA VAL A 93 -5.46 5.17 10.68
C VAL A 93 -5.43 5.50 12.17
N ASN A 94 -5.03 6.73 12.52
CA ASN A 94 -5.04 7.19 13.91
C ASN A 94 -6.46 7.19 14.48
N TYR A 95 -7.44 7.67 13.69
CA TYR A 95 -8.85 7.63 14.08
C TYR A 95 -9.35 6.19 14.33
N LEU A 96 -9.00 5.25 13.45
CA LEU A 96 -9.35 3.84 13.60
C LEU A 96 -8.71 3.21 14.84
N LEU A 97 -7.44 3.51 15.11
CA LEU A 97 -6.75 3.04 16.31
C LEU A 97 -7.38 3.62 17.58
N ALA A 98 -7.65 4.92 17.62
CA ALA A 98 -8.26 5.58 18.77
C ALA A 98 -9.69 5.06 19.04
N THR A 99 -10.46 4.80 17.98
CA THR A 99 -11.81 4.24 18.10
C THR A 99 -11.77 2.76 18.47
N GLY A 100 -10.82 2.01 17.90
CA GLY A 100 -10.56 0.60 18.14
C GLY A 100 -10.06 0.31 19.56
N ALA A 101 -9.27 1.22 20.13
CA ALA A 101 -8.75 1.09 21.49
C ALA A 101 -9.85 0.99 22.57
N ARG A 102 -11.05 1.48 22.29
CA ARG A 102 -12.22 1.34 23.18
C ARG A 102 -12.67 -0.10 23.39
N TRP A 103 -12.31 -1.00 22.47
CA TRP A 103 -12.63 -2.42 22.53
C TRP A 103 -11.59 -3.23 23.29
N LEU A 104 -10.46 -2.62 23.66
CA LEU A 104 -9.40 -3.26 24.44
C LEU A 104 -9.69 -3.18 25.94
N PRO A 105 -9.20 -4.15 26.74
CA PRO A 105 -9.28 -4.07 28.19
C PRO A 105 -8.69 -2.75 28.73
N PRO A 106 -9.21 -2.22 29.85
CA PRO A 106 -8.69 -0.99 30.45
C PRO A 106 -7.17 -1.07 30.67
N GLY A 107 -6.45 -0.05 30.22
CA GLY A 107 -4.98 0.04 30.32
C GLY A 107 -4.19 -0.76 29.27
N ALA A 108 -4.83 -1.65 28.49
CA ALA A 108 -4.13 -2.39 27.44
C ALA A 108 -3.70 -1.48 26.29
N ALA A 109 -4.56 -0.54 25.87
CA ALA A 109 -4.20 0.43 24.82
C ALA A 109 -2.96 1.26 25.19
N ALA A 110 -2.88 1.75 26.44
CA ALA A 110 -1.72 2.49 26.92
C ALA A 110 -0.46 1.61 27.05
N ARG A 111 -0.63 0.35 27.49
CA ARG A 111 0.48 -0.60 27.64
C ARG A 111 1.07 -1.03 26.30
N TYR A 112 0.25 -1.11 25.26
CA TYR A 112 0.62 -1.64 23.95
C TYR A 112 0.60 -0.59 22.84
N ASP A 113 0.58 0.71 23.16
CA ASP A 113 0.42 1.80 22.21
C ASP A 113 1.41 1.70 21.03
N THR A 114 2.70 1.53 21.33
CA THR A 114 3.75 1.33 20.32
C THR A 114 3.50 0.09 19.45
N LEU A 115 3.07 -1.02 20.06
CA LEU A 115 2.81 -2.28 19.34
C LEU A 115 1.56 -2.17 18.46
N LEU A 116 0.53 -1.44 18.90
CA LEU A 116 -0.66 -1.15 18.11
C LEU A 116 -0.31 -0.30 16.89
N GLY A 117 0.54 0.72 17.07
CA GLY A 117 1.03 1.54 15.97
C GLY A 117 1.86 0.76 14.95
N VAL A 118 2.80 -0.08 15.41
CA VAL A 118 3.59 -0.97 14.54
C VAL A 118 2.68 -1.99 13.86
N GLY A 119 1.73 -2.57 14.59
CA GLY A 119 0.75 -3.52 14.04
C GLY A 119 -0.10 -2.91 12.92
N ALA A 120 -0.58 -1.68 13.10
CA ALA A 120 -1.33 -0.96 12.08
C ALA A 120 -0.48 -0.67 10.83
N ALA A 121 0.76 -0.20 11.02
CA ALA A 121 1.70 0.03 9.93
C ALA A 121 1.95 -1.25 9.11
N LEU A 122 2.21 -2.37 9.78
CA LEU A 122 2.42 -3.67 9.14
C LEU A 122 1.15 -4.17 8.44
N ALA A 123 -0.03 -3.99 9.03
CA ALA A 123 -1.29 -4.37 8.41
C ALA A 123 -1.53 -3.58 7.11
N CYS A 124 -1.34 -2.27 7.12
CA CYS A 124 -1.43 -1.44 5.91
C CYS A 124 -0.42 -1.88 4.84
N GLY A 125 0.83 -2.17 5.23
CA GLY A 125 1.84 -2.66 4.30
C GLY A 125 1.51 -4.04 3.71
N ALA A 126 0.93 -4.93 4.52
CA ALA A 126 0.51 -6.25 4.06
C ALA A 126 -0.65 -6.18 3.07
N VAL A 127 -1.61 -5.27 3.27
CA VAL A 127 -2.69 -5.00 2.31
C VAL A 127 -2.10 -4.64 0.94
N TYR A 128 -1.13 -3.72 0.90
CA TYR A 128 -0.43 -3.35 -0.34
C TYR A 128 0.26 -4.54 -1.04
N ALA A 129 0.92 -5.40 -0.27
CA ALA A 129 1.59 -6.58 -0.83
C ALA A 129 0.60 -7.56 -1.46
N VAL A 130 -0.54 -7.77 -0.80
CA VAL A 130 -1.62 -8.64 -1.29
C VAL A 130 -2.27 -8.04 -2.54
N GLU A 131 -2.64 -6.77 -2.49
CA GLU A 131 -3.19 -6.04 -3.64
C GLU A 131 -2.23 -6.07 -4.83
N GLY A 132 -0.95 -5.83 -4.59
CA GLY A 132 0.08 -5.88 -5.60
C GLY A 132 0.15 -7.24 -6.29
N ALA A 133 0.15 -8.32 -5.51
CA ALA A 133 0.16 -9.69 -6.03
C ALA A 133 -1.10 -10.01 -6.86
N LEU A 134 -2.28 -9.63 -6.37
CA LEU A 134 -3.56 -9.86 -7.03
C LEU A 134 -3.65 -9.08 -8.36
N ALA A 135 -3.33 -7.79 -8.35
CA ALA A 135 -3.38 -6.94 -9.53
C ALA A 135 -2.38 -7.36 -10.61
N ALA A 136 -1.17 -7.79 -10.21
CA ALA A 136 -0.20 -8.31 -11.15
C ALA A 136 -0.63 -9.65 -11.77
N GLY A 137 -1.26 -10.54 -10.98
CA GLY A 137 -1.82 -11.78 -11.49
C GLY A 137 -2.90 -11.55 -12.56
N ALA A 138 -3.71 -10.52 -12.37
CA ALA A 138 -4.76 -10.11 -13.31
C ALA A 138 -4.26 -9.30 -14.52
N ALA A 139 -3.01 -8.80 -14.49
CA ALA A 139 -2.47 -8.01 -15.58
C ALA A 139 -2.28 -8.85 -16.86
N PRO A 140 -2.54 -8.27 -18.05
CA PRO A 140 -2.24 -8.93 -19.32
C PRO A 140 -0.73 -9.17 -19.41
N GLY A 141 -0.34 -10.42 -19.70
CA GLY A 141 1.06 -10.80 -19.86
C GLY A 141 1.60 -10.45 -21.24
N GLY A 142 2.93 -10.43 -21.38
CA GLY A 142 3.61 -10.17 -22.66
C GLY A 142 3.29 -11.17 -23.78
N GLU A 143 2.60 -12.27 -23.49
CA GLU A 143 2.12 -13.24 -24.49
C GLU A 143 0.97 -12.70 -25.34
N SER A 144 0.23 -11.70 -24.85
CA SER A 144 -0.85 -11.06 -25.61
C SER A 144 -0.34 -10.25 -26.82
N GLU A 145 0.96 -9.93 -26.87
CA GLU A 145 1.57 -9.18 -27.97
C GLU A 145 1.99 -10.10 -29.15
N VAL A 146 2.16 -11.41 -28.91
CA VAL A 146 2.64 -12.36 -29.93
C VAL A 146 1.51 -12.89 -30.82
N VAL A 147 0.26 -12.81 -30.37
CA VAL A 147 -0.90 -13.28 -31.15
C VAL A 147 -1.39 -12.22 -32.15
N GLY A 148 -1.03 -10.94 -31.97
CA GLY A 148 -1.49 -9.84 -32.83
C GLY A 148 -0.69 -9.58 -34.11
N VAL A 149 0.41 -10.30 -34.37
CA VAL A 149 1.30 -10.06 -35.53
C VAL A 149 1.21 -11.20 -36.57
N ARG A 150 0.11 -11.96 -36.57
CA ARG A 150 -0.21 -12.93 -37.63
C ARG A 150 -1.55 -12.60 -38.27
N GLU A 151 -1.61 -11.47 -38.97
CA GLU A 151 -2.58 -11.25 -40.06
C GLU A 151 -1.86 -10.62 -41.25
#